data_AF-A0A964AVQ3-F1
#
_entry.id   AF-A0A964AVQ3-F1
#
_cell.length_a   1.000
_cell.length_b   1.000
_cell.length_c   1.000
_cell.angle_alpha   90.00
_cell.angle_beta   90.00
_cell.angle_gamma   90.00
#
_symmetry.space_group_name_H-M   'P 1'
#
loop_
_entity.id
_entity.type
_entity.pdbx_description
1 polymer ?
#
loop_
_entity_poly.entity_id
_entity_poly.type
_entity_poly.pdbx_seq_one_letter_code
_entity_poly.pdbx_strand_id
1 'polypeptide(L)'
;MSPTPDALDWAALAVPDLDGEGARVARAMANTRSGRWSGETSMGPPQPGEPTIFDGQVAVRHARERCHQHPRYLNGDLHHPNIAAGEALVALWPEGYALVREAVDTFNPILDAGIPEEAWGRARGSSSHFDKHRFGLMFATYYDPFGLAQAFVHEAAHQKLFGFGVRLDDADRILDHRPDELYESPVVLDRLRPMPAVLHAQYSFMHVTALNVTLFEQATSPEQREVARMFLTRNVERMTKGYHTLEAHARTDTVGEAFMRGFMGWSMGVLERGRALLA
;
A
#
# COMPACT_ATOMS: atom_id res chain seq x y z
N MET A 1 -16.73 19.58 -13.06
CA MET A 1 -16.85 18.36 -13.88
C MET A 1 -15.63 17.52 -13.59
N SER A 2 -15.79 16.27 -13.14
CA SER A 2 -14.64 15.38 -13.00
C SER A 2 -14.06 15.09 -14.38
N PRO A 3 -12.72 15.13 -14.57
CA PRO A 3 -12.11 14.80 -15.85
C PRO A 3 -12.55 13.41 -16.32
N THR A 4 -12.74 13.25 -17.64
CA THR A 4 -12.98 11.92 -18.19
C THR A 4 -11.74 11.06 -17.97
N PRO A 5 -11.89 9.76 -17.72
CA PRO A 5 -10.75 8.88 -17.50
C PRO A 5 -9.73 8.90 -18.65
N ASP A 6 -10.08 9.29 -19.88
CA ASP A 6 -9.17 9.36 -21.02
C ASP A 6 -8.33 10.65 -21.07
N ALA A 7 -8.72 11.67 -20.31
CA ALA A 7 -8.01 12.96 -20.23
C ALA A 7 -6.97 13.00 -19.10
N LEU A 8 -6.87 11.94 -18.29
CA LEU A 8 -5.95 11.85 -17.16
C LEU A 8 -4.52 11.48 -17.63
N ASP A 9 -3.51 12.06 -16.99
CA ASP A 9 -2.12 11.62 -17.17
C ASP A 9 -1.86 10.33 -16.38
N TRP A 10 -2.20 9.19 -16.98
CA TRP A 10 -2.05 7.89 -16.35
C TRP A 10 -0.61 7.54 -15.99
N ALA A 11 0.39 8.07 -16.70
CA ALA A 11 1.79 7.81 -16.38
C ALA A 11 2.19 8.51 -15.08
N ALA A 12 1.76 9.77 -14.89
CA ALA A 12 1.97 10.50 -13.65
C ALA A 12 1.17 9.88 -12.48
N LEU A 13 -0.08 9.47 -12.73
CA LEU A 13 -0.92 8.83 -11.70
C LEU A 13 -0.38 7.47 -11.24
N ALA A 14 0.46 6.80 -12.04
CA ALA A 14 1.02 5.48 -11.74
C ALA A 14 2.13 5.49 -10.68
N VAL A 15 2.62 6.67 -10.31
CA VAL A 15 3.73 6.83 -9.36
C VAL A 15 3.26 7.61 -8.13
N PRO A 16 3.96 7.53 -6.98
CA PRO A 16 3.68 8.41 -5.85
C PRO A 16 4.11 9.84 -6.17
N ASP A 17 3.35 10.80 -5.68
CA ASP A 17 3.47 12.22 -6.01
C ASP A 17 3.39 13.08 -4.73
N LEU A 18 4.04 14.24 -4.75
CA LEU A 18 4.25 15.06 -3.54
C LEU A 18 2.95 15.66 -2.99
N ASP A 19 1.97 15.92 -3.84
CA ASP A 19 0.74 16.58 -3.46
C ASP A 19 -0.40 15.59 -3.21
N GLY A 20 -0.22 14.31 -3.51
CA GLY A 20 -1.21 13.24 -3.37
C GLY A 20 -2.33 13.29 -4.42
N GLU A 21 -2.12 13.96 -5.56
CA GLU A 21 -3.08 14.03 -6.67
C GLU A 21 -3.51 12.63 -7.12
N GLY A 22 -2.56 11.70 -7.29
CA GLY A 22 -2.88 10.36 -7.75
C GLY A 22 -3.82 9.61 -6.81
N ALA A 23 -3.65 9.81 -5.49
CA ALA A 23 -4.51 9.22 -4.48
C ALA A 23 -5.90 9.88 -4.43
N ARG A 24 -5.99 11.21 -4.59
CA ARG A 24 -7.28 11.91 -4.70
C ARG A 24 -8.07 11.48 -5.93
N VAL A 25 -7.41 11.35 -7.08
CA VAL A 25 -8.05 10.85 -8.31
C VAL A 25 -8.55 9.43 -8.10
N ALA A 26 -7.75 8.54 -7.52
CA ALA A 26 -8.18 7.18 -7.20
C ALA A 26 -9.41 7.15 -6.28
N ARG A 27 -9.43 7.97 -5.21
CA ARG A 27 -10.59 8.10 -4.30
C ARG A 27 -11.82 8.64 -5.03
N ALA A 28 -11.67 9.66 -5.87
CA ALA A 28 -12.76 10.21 -6.65
C ALA A 28 -13.35 9.17 -7.61
N MET A 29 -12.49 8.39 -8.29
CA MET A 29 -12.91 7.29 -9.15
C MET A 29 -13.64 6.19 -8.36
N ALA A 30 -13.11 5.80 -7.20
CA ALA A 30 -13.76 4.83 -6.31
C ALA A 30 -15.18 5.25 -5.93
N ASN A 31 -15.37 6.53 -5.58
CA ASN A 31 -16.66 7.10 -5.17
C ASN A 31 -17.71 7.14 -6.30
N THR A 32 -17.30 7.22 -7.56
CA THR A 32 -18.24 7.26 -8.71
C THR A 32 -18.74 5.89 -9.16
N ARG A 33 -18.08 4.80 -8.73
CA ARG A 33 -18.45 3.44 -9.12
C ARG A 33 -19.59 2.93 -8.25
N SER A 34 -20.79 3.47 -8.51
CA SER A 34 -22.04 3.03 -7.89
C SER A 34 -22.22 1.52 -8.08
N GLY A 35 -22.10 0.75 -6.99
CA GLY A 35 -22.53 -0.65 -6.92
C GLY A 35 -21.43 -1.73 -6.90
N ARG A 36 -20.15 -1.43 -7.19
CA ARG A 36 -19.06 -2.44 -7.08
C ARG A 36 -18.29 -2.40 -5.77
N TRP A 37 -18.39 -1.29 -5.04
CA TRP A 37 -17.83 -1.10 -3.70
C TRP A 37 -18.89 -1.38 -2.62
N SER A 38 -19.55 -2.54 -2.67
CA SER A 38 -20.51 -3.08 -1.67
C SER A 38 -21.68 -2.21 -1.14
N GLY A 39 -21.75 -0.92 -1.45
CA GLY A 39 -22.71 0.02 -0.89
C GLY A 39 -22.33 0.61 0.47
N GLU A 40 -21.27 0.15 1.13
CA GLU A 40 -20.80 0.78 2.38
C GLU A 40 -19.88 1.95 2.05
N THR A 41 -20.35 3.16 2.36
CA THR A 41 -19.53 4.37 2.23
C THR A 41 -18.29 4.27 3.12
N SER A 42 -17.25 5.02 2.76
CA SER A 42 -16.16 5.39 3.67
C SER A 42 -16.70 5.69 5.08
N MET A 43 -15.90 5.41 6.11
CA MET A 43 -16.25 5.78 7.49
C MET A 43 -16.31 7.30 7.70
N GLY A 44 -15.93 8.06 6.68
CA GLY A 44 -15.92 9.50 6.69
C GLY A 44 -14.69 10.06 7.39
N PRO A 45 -14.61 11.40 7.48
CA PRO A 45 -13.49 12.06 8.13
C PRO A 45 -13.44 11.75 9.64
N PRO A 46 -12.31 12.05 10.29
CA PRO A 46 -12.22 12.03 11.75
C PRO A 46 -13.29 12.89 12.41
N GLN A 47 -13.81 12.42 13.54
CA GLN A 47 -14.80 13.11 14.38
C GLN A 47 -14.09 13.86 15.53
N PRO A 48 -14.72 14.90 16.10
CA PRO A 48 -14.15 15.61 17.24
C PRO A 48 -13.82 14.67 18.41
N GLY A 49 -12.57 14.72 18.88
CA GLY A 49 -12.09 13.92 20.00
C GLY A 49 -11.51 12.55 19.63
N GLU A 50 -11.58 12.14 18.36
CA GLU A 50 -10.89 10.93 17.90
C GLU A 50 -9.38 11.16 17.81
N PRO A 51 -8.54 10.17 18.14
CA PRO A 51 -7.12 10.22 17.80
C PRO A 51 -6.95 10.20 16.28
N THR A 52 -5.99 10.98 15.79
CA THR A 52 -5.73 11.11 14.37
C THR A 52 -4.24 11.03 14.06
N ILE A 53 -3.94 10.60 12.85
CA ILE A 53 -2.61 10.60 12.23
C ILE A 53 -2.70 11.24 10.84
N PHE A 54 -1.55 11.46 10.20
CA PHE A 54 -1.41 12.06 8.87
C PHE A 54 -2.06 13.44 8.78
N ASP A 55 -1.52 14.43 9.51
CA ASP A 55 -2.04 15.80 9.59
C ASP A 55 -3.53 15.90 9.97
N GLY A 56 -3.98 14.98 10.83
CA GLY A 56 -5.36 14.95 11.28
C GLY A 56 -6.36 14.44 10.24
N GLN A 57 -5.91 13.87 9.11
CA GLN A 57 -6.80 13.39 8.04
C GLN A 57 -7.24 11.94 8.23
N VAL A 58 -6.45 11.12 8.93
CA VAL A 58 -6.72 9.70 9.12
C VAL A 58 -7.13 9.44 10.58
N ALA A 59 -8.34 8.93 10.76
CA ALA A 59 -8.86 8.59 12.08
C ALA A 59 -8.28 7.27 12.58
N VAL A 60 -7.88 7.22 13.85
CA VAL A 60 -7.45 5.99 14.52
C VAL A 60 -8.63 5.47 15.35
N ARG A 61 -9.31 4.43 14.86
CA ARG A 61 -10.52 3.90 15.51
C ARG A 61 -10.81 2.46 15.14
N HIS A 62 -11.59 1.78 15.96
CA HIS A 62 -12.10 0.45 15.64
C HIS A 62 -13.26 0.57 14.65
N ALA A 63 -13.04 0.09 13.42
CA ALA A 63 -14.06 0.08 12.38
C ALA A 63 -15.16 -0.96 12.65
N ARG A 64 -14.86 -1.95 13.49
CA ARG A 64 -15.74 -3.08 13.86
C ARG A 64 -15.46 -3.53 15.28
N GLU A 65 -16.41 -4.20 15.91
CA GLU A 65 -16.26 -4.78 17.26
C GLU A 65 -15.15 -5.85 17.30
N ARG A 66 -14.98 -6.61 16.19
CA ARG A 66 -13.93 -7.63 16.03
C ARG A 66 -13.26 -7.51 14.66
N CYS A 67 -11.96 -7.83 14.58
CA CYS A 67 -11.28 -7.96 13.31
C CYS A 67 -11.73 -9.26 12.61
N HIS A 68 -12.53 -9.17 11.55
CA HIS A 68 -13.20 -10.33 10.94
C HIS A 68 -12.29 -11.25 10.11
N GLN A 69 -11.03 -10.91 9.91
CA GLN A 69 -10.18 -11.67 8.98
C GLN A 69 -9.68 -12.98 9.59
N HIS A 70 -9.44 -13.01 10.90
CA HIS A 70 -9.02 -14.21 11.61
C HIS A 70 -9.26 -14.04 13.11
N PRO A 71 -9.72 -15.07 13.85
CA PRO A 71 -9.95 -15.00 15.30
C PRO A 71 -8.73 -14.60 16.15
N ARG A 72 -7.52 -14.71 15.58
CA ARG A 72 -6.27 -14.30 16.23
C ARG A 72 -6.09 -12.79 16.26
N TYR A 73 -6.73 -12.06 15.35
CA TYR A 73 -6.59 -10.62 15.27
C TYR A 73 -7.61 -9.93 16.16
N LEU A 74 -7.11 -9.16 17.12
CA LEU A 74 -7.91 -8.39 18.06
C LEU A 74 -7.80 -6.90 17.73
N ASN A 75 -8.80 -6.11 18.11
CA ASN A 75 -8.66 -4.66 18.12
C ASN A 75 -7.57 -4.29 19.12
N GLY A 76 -6.64 -3.42 18.72
CA GLY A 76 -5.58 -2.96 19.60
C GLY A 76 -5.77 -1.54 20.10
N ASP A 77 -4.79 -1.03 20.82
CA ASP A 77 -4.80 0.28 21.45
C ASP A 77 -4.75 1.40 20.40
N LEU A 78 -5.69 2.36 20.53
CA LEU A 78 -5.82 3.53 19.65
C LEU A 78 -4.74 4.59 19.90
N HIS A 79 -4.07 4.54 21.06
CA HIS A 79 -3.07 5.53 21.48
C HIS A 79 -1.66 4.96 21.59
N HIS A 80 -1.43 3.77 21.04
CA HIS A 80 -0.13 3.11 21.16
C HIS A 80 1.00 3.96 20.54
N PRO A 81 2.14 4.16 21.22
CA PRO A 81 3.20 5.09 20.76
C PRO A 81 3.80 4.70 19.40
N ASN A 82 3.80 3.41 19.04
CA ASN A 82 4.27 2.97 17.73
C ASN A 82 3.44 3.49 16.57
N ILE A 83 2.19 3.92 16.79
CA ILE A 83 1.35 4.52 15.74
C ILE A 83 1.98 5.84 15.28
N ALA A 84 2.28 6.73 16.23
CA ALA A 84 2.97 8.00 15.94
C ALA A 84 4.40 7.77 15.42
N ALA A 85 5.13 6.78 15.96
CA ALA A 85 6.47 6.46 15.46
C ALA A 85 6.44 5.90 14.02
N GLY A 86 5.45 5.08 13.68
CA GLY A 86 5.25 4.58 12.31
C GLY A 86 4.91 5.70 11.33
N GLU A 87 4.02 6.61 11.72
CA GLU A 87 3.73 7.82 10.94
C GLU A 87 4.99 8.67 10.69
N ALA A 88 5.78 8.92 11.74
CA ALA A 88 7.02 9.70 11.63
C ALA A 88 8.04 9.07 10.67
N LEU A 89 8.09 7.73 10.58
CA LEU A 89 8.92 7.03 9.60
C LEU A 89 8.39 7.22 8.17
N VAL A 90 7.08 7.21 7.97
CA VAL A 90 6.48 7.52 6.64
C VAL A 90 6.77 8.97 6.25
N ALA A 91 6.76 9.91 7.20
CA ALA A 91 7.02 11.33 6.94
C ALA A 91 8.43 11.63 6.39
N LEU A 92 9.38 10.70 6.54
CA LEU A 92 10.70 10.80 5.89
C LEU A 92 10.60 10.67 4.36
N TRP A 93 9.50 10.11 3.84
CA TRP A 93 9.20 10.00 2.42
C TRP A 93 7.93 10.81 2.06
N PRO A 94 8.07 12.09 1.67
CA PRO A 94 6.94 13.00 1.49
C PRO A 94 5.86 12.50 0.53
N GLU A 95 6.23 11.88 -0.60
CA GLU A 95 5.28 11.33 -1.56
C GLU A 95 4.49 10.14 -0.97
N GLY A 96 5.15 9.32 -0.16
CA GLY A 96 4.49 8.23 0.59
C GLY A 96 3.54 8.77 1.65
N TYR A 97 3.93 9.82 2.36
CA TYR A 97 3.09 10.48 3.35
C TYR A 97 1.82 11.08 2.71
N ALA A 98 1.98 11.79 1.59
CA ALA A 98 0.87 12.33 0.81
C ALA A 98 -0.05 11.20 0.30
N LEU A 99 0.52 10.11 -0.25
CA LEU A 99 -0.25 8.94 -0.66
C LEU A 99 -1.14 8.40 0.46
N VAL A 100 -0.59 8.17 1.66
CA VAL A 100 -1.35 7.61 2.79
C VAL A 100 -2.42 8.59 3.25
N ARG A 101 -2.06 9.87 3.44
CA ARG A 101 -2.97 10.93 3.88
C ARG A 101 -4.21 11.04 3.00
N GLU A 102 -4.04 10.93 1.68
CA GLU A 102 -5.14 11.10 0.73
C GLU A 102 -5.91 9.80 0.45
N ALA A 103 -5.24 8.63 0.48
CA ALA A 103 -5.85 7.34 0.14
C ALA A 103 -6.54 6.65 1.33
N VAL A 104 -6.08 6.90 2.55
CA VAL A 104 -6.63 6.31 3.78
C VAL A 104 -7.47 7.35 4.51
N ASP A 105 -8.59 6.95 5.09
CA ASP A 105 -9.38 7.81 6.01
C ASP A 105 -9.49 7.21 7.41
N THR A 106 -9.34 5.89 7.54
CA THR A 106 -9.46 5.19 8.80
C THR A 106 -8.38 4.13 8.93
N PHE A 107 -7.63 4.22 10.02
CA PHE A 107 -6.73 3.18 10.49
C PHE A 107 -7.33 2.48 11.70
N ASN A 108 -7.58 1.16 11.57
CA ASN A 108 -7.95 0.29 12.67
C ASN A 108 -6.70 -0.45 13.17
N PRO A 109 -6.10 -0.04 14.29
CA PRO A 109 -4.97 -0.77 14.87
C PRO A 109 -5.44 -2.16 15.32
N ILE A 110 -4.65 -3.19 15.00
CA ILE A 110 -4.94 -4.57 15.39
C ILE A 110 -3.74 -5.21 16.12
N LEU A 111 -4.02 -6.24 16.88
CA LEU A 111 -3.05 -7.11 17.55
C LEU A 111 -3.16 -8.52 17.01
N ASP A 112 -2.04 -9.22 16.82
CA ASP A 112 -2.03 -10.67 16.64
C ASP A 112 -1.83 -11.31 18.01
N ALA A 113 -2.87 -11.95 18.53
CA ALA A 113 -2.83 -12.63 19.83
C ALA A 113 -1.81 -13.78 19.89
N GLY A 114 -1.27 -14.22 18.74
CA GLY A 114 -0.18 -15.20 18.67
C GLY A 114 1.21 -14.62 18.89
N ILE A 115 1.37 -13.29 18.96
CA ILE A 115 2.67 -12.62 19.19
C ILE A 115 2.66 -12.00 20.59
N PRO A 116 3.41 -12.57 21.55
CA PRO A 116 3.41 -12.05 22.91
C PRO A 116 4.17 -10.71 22.99
N GLU A 117 3.84 -9.89 23.99
CA GLU A 117 4.34 -8.51 24.12
C GLU A 117 5.87 -8.44 24.23
N GLU A 118 6.50 -9.41 24.89
CA GLU A 118 7.97 -9.51 25.00
C GLU A 118 8.67 -9.74 23.65
N ALA A 119 7.93 -10.17 22.62
CA ALA A 119 8.42 -10.32 21.25
C ALA A 119 8.16 -9.08 20.39
N TRP A 120 7.46 -8.05 20.89
CA TRP A 120 7.25 -6.81 20.15
C TRP A 120 8.58 -6.11 19.86
N GLY A 121 8.67 -5.44 18.72
CA GLY A 121 9.93 -4.93 18.16
C GLY A 121 10.91 -6.00 17.65
N ARG A 122 10.84 -7.26 18.12
CA ARG A 122 11.63 -8.39 17.57
C ARG A 122 10.91 -9.09 16.43
N ALA A 123 9.59 -9.23 16.55
CA ALA A 123 8.70 -9.68 15.48
C ALA A 123 8.56 -8.55 14.43
N ARG A 124 9.59 -8.41 13.58
CA ARG A 124 9.67 -7.36 12.56
C ARG A 124 8.58 -7.53 11.50
N GLY A 125 8.06 -6.40 11.02
CA GLY A 125 7.00 -6.35 10.01
C GLY A 125 5.62 -6.12 10.61
N SER A 126 4.61 -6.14 9.74
CA SER A 126 3.22 -5.96 10.14
C SER A 126 2.32 -6.87 9.32
N SER A 127 1.30 -7.44 9.97
CA SER A 127 0.14 -7.97 9.26
C SER A 127 -0.80 -6.81 8.98
N SER A 128 -1.16 -6.64 7.71
CA SER A 128 -2.05 -5.58 7.28
C SER A 128 -3.04 -6.07 6.23
N HIS A 129 -4.12 -5.33 6.09
CA HIS A 129 -5.13 -5.56 5.06
C HIS A 129 -5.96 -4.29 4.89
N PHE A 130 -6.38 -4.00 3.68
CA PHE A 130 -7.40 -3.00 3.38
C PHE A 130 -8.78 -3.64 3.23
N ASP A 131 -9.85 -2.91 3.50
CA ASP A 131 -11.19 -3.43 3.27
C ASP A 131 -11.62 -3.26 1.80
N LYS A 132 -11.76 -4.37 1.08
CA LYS A 132 -12.25 -4.36 -0.33
C LYS A 132 -13.68 -3.84 -0.49
N HIS A 133 -14.43 -3.77 0.60
CA HIS A 133 -15.81 -3.28 0.62
C HIS A 133 -15.90 -1.80 1.00
N ARG A 134 -14.84 -1.25 1.61
CA ARG A 134 -14.81 0.13 2.11
C ARG A 134 -13.49 0.81 1.78
N PHE A 135 -13.51 1.65 0.74
CA PHE A 135 -12.36 2.46 0.36
C PHE A 135 -11.88 3.31 1.55
N GLY A 136 -10.57 3.41 1.72
CA GLY A 136 -9.93 4.23 2.75
C GLY A 136 -9.83 3.59 4.14
N LEU A 137 -10.41 2.41 4.35
CA LEU A 137 -10.24 1.64 5.58
C LEU A 137 -9.05 0.68 5.47
N MET A 138 -8.14 0.74 6.44
CA MET A 138 -7.07 -0.24 6.60
C MET A 138 -6.97 -0.76 8.04
N PHE A 139 -6.45 -1.98 8.15
CA PHE A 139 -6.09 -2.64 9.39
C PHE A 139 -4.59 -2.92 9.34
N ALA A 140 -3.87 -2.67 10.42
CA ALA A 140 -2.48 -3.07 10.54
C ALA A 140 -2.05 -3.27 11.98
N THR A 141 -1.11 -4.18 12.16
CA THR A 141 -0.52 -4.44 13.45
C THR A 141 0.58 -3.43 13.78
N TYR A 142 0.68 -3.02 15.06
CA TYR A 142 1.52 -1.88 15.46
C TYR A 142 2.72 -2.23 16.36
N TYR A 143 3.03 -3.51 16.58
CA TYR A 143 4.11 -3.91 17.51
C TYR A 143 5.52 -3.55 17.05
N ASP A 144 5.71 -3.22 15.78
CA ASP A 144 6.97 -2.72 15.21
C ASP A 144 6.68 -1.45 14.38
N PRO A 145 7.22 -0.27 14.74
CA PRO A 145 6.92 0.96 14.04
C PRO A 145 7.43 0.95 12.58
N PHE A 146 8.52 0.22 12.29
CA PHE A 146 9.00 0.01 10.93
C PHE A 146 8.02 -0.82 10.10
N GLY A 147 7.58 -1.95 10.65
CA GLY A 147 6.53 -2.77 10.05
C GLY A 147 5.23 -1.98 9.81
N LEU A 148 4.82 -1.15 10.76
CA LEU A 148 3.63 -0.32 10.63
C LEU A 148 3.78 0.75 9.53
N ALA A 149 4.94 1.41 9.44
CA ALA A 149 5.24 2.37 8.38
C ALA A 149 5.13 1.73 6.99
N GLN A 150 5.64 0.51 6.84
CA GLN A 150 5.48 -0.28 5.60
C GLN A 150 4.00 -0.61 5.33
N ALA A 151 3.25 -1.01 6.35
CA ALA A 151 1.82 -1.31 6.21
C ALA A 151 1.02 -0.09 5.72
N PHE A 152 1.30 1.12 6.25
CA PHE A 152 0.62 2.34 5.78
C PHE A 152 0.76 2.54 4.28
N VAL A 153 2.00 2.56 3.77
CA VAL A 153 2.23 2.77 2.33
C VAL A 153 1.77 1.57 1.48
N HIS A 154 1.85 0.35 2.01
CA HIS A 154 1.40 -0.86 1.34
C HIS A 154 -0.12 -0.85 1.10
N GLU A 155 -0.90 -0.60 2.14
CA GLU A 155 -2.36 -0.59 2.04
C GLU A 155 -2.87 0.62 1.26
N ALA A 156 -2.23 1.79 1.42
CA ALA A 156 -2.56 2.97 0.62
C ALA A 156 -2.32 2.73 -0.89
N ALA A 157 -1.24 2.03 -1.25
CA ALA A 157 -0.97 1.65 -2.64
C ALA A 157 -2.01 0.65 -3.19
N HIS A 158 -2.49 -0.30 -2.37
CA HIS A 158 -3.63 -1.14 -2.76
C HIS A 158 -4.88 -0.31 -3.00
N GLN A 159 -5.25 0.58 -2.07
CA GLN A 159 -6.40 1.47 -2.22
C GLN A 159 -6.32 2.30 -3.51
N LYS A 160 -5.14 2.84 -3.84
CA LYS A 160 -4.91 3.60 -5.09
C LYS A 160 -5.20 2.76 -6.34
N LEU A 161 -4.63 1.55 -6.45
CA LEU A 161 -4.92 0.65 -7.58
C LEU A 161 -6.39 0.24 -7.66
N PHE A 162 -6.99 -0.07 -6.51
CA PHE A 162 -8.42 -0.39 -6.45
C PHE A 162 -9.29 0.78 -6.92
N GLY A 163 -8.94 2.02 -6.56
CA GLY A 163 -9.65 3.21 -7.03
C GLY A 163 -9.56 3.40 -8.55
N PHE A 164 -8.42 3.06 -9.15
CA PHE A 164 -8.26 3.00 -10.60
C PHE A 164 -8.98 1.81 -11.26
N GLY A 165 -9.44 0.86 -10.46
CA GLY A 165 -10.24 -0.28 -10.92
C GLY A 165 -9.48 -1.53 -11.24
N VAL A 166 -8.25 -1.63 -10.78
CA VAL A 166 -7.54 -2.91 -10.73
C VAL A 166 -8.02 -3.61 -9.46
N ARG A 167 -8.66 -4.76 -9.61
CA ARG A 167 -9.04 -5.65 -8.51
C ARG A 167 -8.08 -6.83 -8.49
N LEU A 168 -8.24 -7.77 -7.55
CA LEU A 168 -7.33 -8.92 -7.46
C LEU A 168 -7.56 -9.96 -8.56
N ASP A 169 -8.78 -10.05 -9.06
CA ASP A 169 -9.25 -11.07 -10.00
C ASP A 169 -9.46 -10.55 -11.42
N ASP A 170 -9.79 -9.27 -11.56
CA ASP A 170 -9.99 -8.58 -12.84
C ASP A 170 -9.54 -7.11 -12.77
N ALA A 171 -9.61 -6.41 -13.90
CA ALA A 171 -9.39 -4.98 -13.95
C ALA A 171 -10.41 -4.36 -14.91
N ASP A 172 -10.96 -3.20 -14.53
CA ASP A 172 -11.93 -2.51 -15.39
C ASP A 172 -11.21 -1.79 -16.55
N ARG A 173 -9.97 -1.34 -16.31
CA ARG A 173 -9.01 -0.77 -17.27
C ARG A 173 -7.58 -1.14 -16.84
N ILE A 174 -6.57 -0.63 -17.53
CA ILE A 174 -5.13 -0.86 -17.28
C ILE A 174 -4.64 -2.23 -17.76
N LEU A 175 -5.33 -3.31 -17.42
CA LEU A 175 -4.97 -4.67 -17.84
C LEU A 175 -6.08 -5.32 -18.68
N ASP A 176 -5.68 -6.07 -19.71
CA ASP A 176 -6.56 -6.87 -20.57
C ASP A 176 -6.22 -8.37 -20.47
N HIS A 177 -6.62 -8.96 -19.35
CA HIS A 177 -6.46 -10.38 -19.05
C HIS A 177 -7.76 -10.99 -18.57
N ARG A 178 -7.94 -12.26 -18.92
CA ARG A 178 -9.01 -13.08 -18.36
C ARG A 178 -8.61 -13.56 -16.96
N PRO A 179 -9.57 -13.70 -16.02
CA PRO A 179 -9.27 -14.14 -14.65
C PRO A 179 -8.63 -15.54 -14.54
N ASP A 180 -8.75 -16.39 -15.58
CA ASP A 180 -8.19 -17.74 -15.65
C ASP A 180 -6.75 -17.77 -16.22
N GLU A 181 -6.21 -16.65 -16.68
CA GLU A 181 -4.81 -16.53 -17.08
C GLU A 181 -3.94 -16.27 -15.85
N LEU A 182 -3.16 -17.28 -15.46
CA LEU A 182 -2.41 -17.28 -14.20
C LEU A 182 -0.90 -17.18 -14.42
N TYR A 183 -0.25 -16.44 -13.53
CA TYR A 183 1.17 -16.08 -13.61
C TYR A 183 1.84 -16.20 -12.24
N GLU A 184 3.16 -16.26 -12.23
CA GLU A 184 3.94 -16.26 -10.98
C GLU A 184 3.79 -14.93 -10.24
N SER A 185 3.54 -14.97 -8.93
CA SER A 185 3.50 -13.77 -8.10
C SER A 185 4.86 -13.58 -7.41
N PRO A 186 5.36 -12.34 -7.28
CA PRO A 186 6.60 -12.08 -6.53
C PRO A 186 6.46 -12.30 -5.01
N VAL A 187 5.23 -12.46 -4.51
CA VAL A 187 4.91 -12.53 -3.08
C VAL A 187 4.24 -13.85 -2.72
N VAL A 188 3.30 -14.31 -3.53
CA VAL A 188 2.56 -15.56 -3.31
C VAL A 188 3.22 -16.67 -4.14
N LEU A 189 4.13 -17.41 -3.53
CA LEU A 189 4.98 -18.39 -4.23
C LEU A 189 4.38 -19.80 -4.32
N ASP A 190 3.32 -20.08 -3.56
CA ASP A 190 2.70 -21.40 -3.46
C ASP A 190 1.62 -21.65 -4.53
N ARG A 191 1.27 -20.63 -5.32
CA ARG A 191 0.28 -20.72 -6.40
C ARG A 191 0.43 -19.61 -7.43
N LEU A 192 -0.01 -19.88 -8.65
CA LEU A 192 -0.16 -18.87 -9.68
C LEU A 192 -1.36 -17.96 -9.40
N ARG A 193 -1.32 -16.74 -9.95
CA ARG A 193 -2.28 -15.67 -9.69
C ARG A 193 -2.70 -14.95 -10.97
N PRO A 194 -3.93 -14.42 -11.06
CA PRO A 194 -4.33 -13.55 -12.16
C PRO A 194 -3.40 -12.33 -12.28
N MET A 195 -3.21 -11.80 -13.49
CA MET A 195 -2.32 -10.66 -13.71
C MET A 195 -2.65 -9.43 -12.84
N PRO A 196 -3.93 -9.06 -12.60
CA PRO A 196 -4.25 -7.98 -11.66
C PRO A 196 -3.72 -8.19 -10.24
N ALA A 197 -3.76 -9.42 -9.72
CA ALA A 197 -3.13 -9.75 -8.44
C ALA A 197 -1.60 -9.66 -8.47
N VAL A 198 -0.95 -9.99 -9.60
CA VAL A 198 0.50 -9.81 -9.78
C VAL A 198 0.83 -8.31 -9.77
N LEU A 199 0.07 -7.48 -10.49
CA LEU A 199 0.23 -6.03 -10.48
C LEU A 199 0.03 -5.45 -9.09
N HIS A 200 -1.00 -5.87 -8.35
CA HIS A 200 -1.21 -5.46 -6.96
C HIS A 200 -0.01 -5.79 -6.07
N ALA A 201 0.51 -7.02 -6.17
CA ALA A 201 1.66 -7.45 -5.37
C ALA A 201 2.91 -6.64 -5.71
N GLN A 202 3.18 -6.39 -6.99
CA GLN A 202 4.32 -5.57 -7.40
C GLN A 202 4.13 -4.12 -6.94
N TYR A 203 2.97 -3.51 -7.22
CA TYR A 203 2.72 -2.09 -6.99
C TYR A 203 2.80 -1.72 -5.51
N SER A 204 2.16 -2.49 -4.62
CA SER A 204 2.21 -2.19 -3.18
C SER A 204 3.59 -2.40 -2.60
N PHE A 205 4.30 -3.47 -2.98
CA PHE A 205 5.66 -3.69 -2.49
C PHE A 205 6.71 -2.78 -3.14
N MET A 206 6.48 -2.22 -4.32
CA MET A 206 7.35 -1.17 -4.86
C MET A 206 7.25 0.12 -4.03
N HIS A 207 6.07 0.48 -3.53
CA HIS A 207 5.93 1.60 -2.57
C HIS A 207 6.63 1.31 -1.25
N VAL A 208 6.51 0.08 -0.73
CA VAL A 208 7.27 -0.35 0.45
C VAL A 208 8.79 -0.29 0.19
N THR A 209 9.23 -0.67 -1.01
CA THR A 209 10.65 -0.63 -1.40
C THR A 209 11.16 0.80 -1.47
N ALA A 210 10.39 1.73 -2.05
CA ALA A 210 10.72 3.15 -2.10
C ALA A 210 10.82 3.77 -0.69
N LEU A 211 9.90 3.42 0.21
CA LEU A 211 10.01 3.80 1.62
C LEU A 211 11.31 3.26 2.23
N ASN A 212 11.63 1.98 2.04
CA ASN A 212 12.84 1.38 2.61
C ASN A 212 14.14 2.00 2.08
N VAL A 213 14.19 2.36 0.80
CA VAL A 213 15.31 3.14 0.22
C VAL A 213 15.48 4.46 0.97
N THR A 214 14.38 5.19 1.15
CA THR A 214 14.38 6.48 1.86
C THR A 214 14.79 6.33 3.33
N LEU A 215 14.26 5.32 4.02
CA LEU A 215 14.61 5.03 5.41
C LEU A 215 16.08 4.65 5.57
N PHE A 216 16.67 3.95 4.59
CA PHE A 216 18.09 3.62 4.61
C PHE A 216 18.97 4.86 4.41
N GLU A 217 18.64 5.70 3.42
CA GLU A 217 19.36 6.93 3.11
C GLU A 217 19.31 7.94 4.26
N GLN A 218 18.14 8.09 4.89
CA GLN A 218 17.91 9.02 5.99
C GLN A 218 18.09 8.40 7.39
N ALA A 219 18.66 7.18 7.47
CA ALA A 219 18.84 6.51 8.74
C ALA A 219 19.71 7.34 9.70
N THR A 220 19.15 7.68 10.86
CA THR A 220 19.82 8.47 11.92
C THR A 220 20.56 7.61 12.93
N SER A 221 20.32 6.29 12.91
CA SER A 221 20.98 5.33 13.79
C SER A 221 21.42 4.07 13.02
N PRO A 222 22.43 3.34 13.54
CA PRO A 222 22.82 2.04 12.98
C PRO A 222 21.69 1.02 12.98
N GLU A 223 20.83 1.03 14.02
CA GLU A 223 19.67 0.12 14.10
C GLU A 223 18.67 0.42 12.98
N GLN A 224 18.31 1.69 12.77
CA GLN A 224 17.39 2.09 11.71
C GLN A 224 17.91 1.66 10.34
N ARG A 225 19.22 1.88 10.09
CA ARG A 225 19.87 1.47 8.84
C ARG A 225 19.82 -0.05 8.66
N GLU A 226 20.07 -0.81 9.71
CA GLU A 226 20.06 -2.27 9.68
C GLU A 226 18.66 -2.83 9.39
N VAL A 227 17.63 -2.28 10.03
CA VAL A 227 16.24 -2.67 9.77
C VAL A 227 15.85 -2.34 8.32
N ALA A 228 16.18 -1.15 7.84
CA ALA A 228 15.92 -0.76 6.44
C ALA A 228 16.65 -1.70 5.46
N ARG A 229 17.92 -2.03 5.73
CA ARG A 229 18.74 -2.96 4.93
C ARG A 229 18.13 -4.36 4.84
N MET A 230 17.67 -4.89 5.97
CA MET A 230 17.02 -6.20 6.04
C MET A 230 15.80 -6.27 5.13
N PHE A 231 14.92 -5.27 5.21
CA PHE A 231 13.73 -5.23 4.37
C PHE A 231 14.04 -4.96 2.90
N LEU A 232 15.00 -4.07 2.62
CA LEU A 232 15.42 -3.73 1.26
C LEU A 232 16.01 -4.94 0.54
N THR A 233 16.89 -5.69 1.20
CA THR A 233 17.47 -6.95 0.66
C THR A 233 16.38 -7.89 0.16
N ARG A 234 15.38 -8.15 1.02
CA ARG A 234 14.27 -9.06 0.69
C ARG A 234 13.41 -8.51 -0.45
N ASN A 235 13.09 -7.23 -0.42
CA ASN A 235 12.16 -6.63 -1.36
C ASN A 235 12.78 -6.45 -2.75
N VAL A 236 14.04 -6.02 -2.86
CA VAL A 236 14.72 -5.84 -4.16
C VAL A 236 14.74 -7.13 -4.96
N GLU A 237 15.07 -8.27 -4.33
CA GLU A 237 15.06 -9.56 -5.01
C GLU A 237 13.65 -9.93 -5.51
N ARG A 238 12.64 -9.86 -4.62
CA ARG A 238 11.25 -10.24 -4.94
C ARG A 238 10.65 -9.35 -6.01
N MET A 239 10.84 -8.04 -5.88
CA MET A 239 10.28 -7.05 -6.81
C MET A 239 10.98 -7.05 -8.16
N THR A 240 12.25 -7.48 -8.24
CA THR A 240 12.89 -7.72 -9.54
C THR A 240 12.14 -8.82 -10.31
N LYS A 241 11.77 -9.92 -9.64
CA LYS A 241 11.03 -11.02 -10.28
C LYS A 241 9.67 -10.53 -10.79
N GLY A 242 8.91 -9.83 -9.94
CA GLY A 242 7.59 -9.32 -10.31
C GLY A 242 7.64 -8.24 -11.40
N TYR A 243 8.69 -7.41 -11.43
CA TYR A 243 8.95 -6.48 -12.53
C TYR A 243 9.05 -7.23 -13.86
N HIS A 244 9.89 -8.28 -13.93
CA HIS A 244 10.06 -9.05 -15.17
C HIS A 244 8.80 -9.83 -15.56
N THR A 245 8.03 -10.34 -14.58
CA THR A 245 6.73 -10.98 -14.88
C THR A 245 5.77 -9.99 -15.54
N LEU A 246 5.66 -8.76 -15.03
CA LEU A 246 4.80 -7.73 -15.63
C LEU A 246 5.30 -7.30 -17.00
N GLU A 247 6.60 -7.06 -17.14
CA GLU A 247 7.24 -6.69 -18.41
C GLU A 247 6.98 -7.73 -19.51
N ALA A 248 7.06 -9.02 -19.16
CA ALA A 248 6.89 -10.11 -20.12
C ALA A 248 5.43 -10.40 -20.50
N HIS A 249 4.47 -10.10 -19.61
CA HIS A 249 3.13 -10.67 -19.71
C HIS A 249 1.98 -9.66 -19.59
N ALA A 250 2.23 -8.41 -19.18
CA ALA A 250 1.18 -7.41 -19.13
C ALA A 250 0.69 -7.08 -20.54
N ARG A 251 -0.62 -7.19 -20.75
CA ARG A 251 -1.35 -6.73 -21.93
C ARG A 251 -2.28 -5.63 -21.46
N THR A 252 -2.29 -4.54 -22.21
CA THR A 252 -2.92 -3.29 -21.79
C THR A 252 -3.62 -2.63 -22.98
N ASP A 253 -4.61 -1.79 -22.71
CA ASP A 253 -5.09 -0.80 -23.67
C ASP A 253 -4.17 0.43 -23.66
N THR A 254 -4.53 1.50 -24.38
CA THR A 254 -3.74 2.75 -24.44
C THR A 254 -3.57 3.42 -23.08
N VAL A 255 -4.62 3.39 -22.25
CA VAL A 255 -4.58 3.94 -20.88
C VAL A 255 -3.63 3.12 -20.01
N GLY A 256 -3.75 1.80 -20.08
CA GLY A 256 -2.91 0.87 -19.36
C GLY A 256 -1.46 0.92 -19.79
N GLU A 257 -1.18 1.13 -21.08
CA GLU A 257 0.18 1.31 -21.58
C GLU A 257 0.82 2.56 -20.96
N ALA A 258 0.07 3.67 -20.88
CA ALA A 258 0.56 4.89 -20.23
C ALA A 258 0.83 4.67 -18.73
N PHE A 259 -0.11 4.03 -18.03
CA PHE A 259 0.05 3.68 -16.61
C PHE A 259 1.28 2.77 -16.40
N MET A 260 1.37 1.67 -17.14
CA MET A 260 2.45 0.69 -17.00
C MET A 260 3.81 1.31 -17.35
N ARG A 261 3.90 2.17 -18.36
CA ARG A 261 5.14 2.89 -18.67
C ARG A 261 5.60 3.75 -17.50
N GLY A 262 4.70 4.52 -16.89
CA GLY A 262 5.01 5.34 -15.70
C GLY A 262 5.45 4.48 -14.52
N PHE A 263 4.65 3.46 -14.20
CA PHE A 263 4.91 2.56 -13.08
C PHE A 263 6.23 1.79 -13.23
N MET A 264 6.49 1.20 -14.41
CA MET A 264 7.68 0.40 -14.66
C MET A 264 8.95 1.27 -14.68
N GLY A 265 8.90 2.45 -15.30
CA GLY A 265 10.00 3.40 -15.29
C GLY A 265 10.40 3.83 -13.88
N TRP A 266 9.42 4.20 -13.04
CA TRP A 266 9.66 4.50 -11.63
C TRP A 266 10.18 3.30 -10.85
N SER A 267 9.59 2.13 -11.08
CA SER A 267 9.97 0.90 -10.37
C SER A 267 11.42 0.52 -10.62
N MET A 268 11.89 0.65 -11.87
CA MET A 268 13.29 0.40 -12.21
C MET A 268 14.22 1.33 -11.43
N GLY A 269 13.93 2.63 -11.38
CA GLY A 269 14.76 3.59 -10.63
C GLY A 269 14.81 3.29 -9.12
N VAL A 270 13.69 2.86 -8.53
CA VAL A 270 13.67 2.41 -7.12
C VAL A 270 14.52 1.15 -6.92
N LEU A 271 14.42 0.17 -7.83
CA LEU A 271 15.20 -1.08 -7.75
C LEU A 271 16.70 -0.82 -7.92
N GLU A 272 17.10 0.04 -8.85
CA GLU A 272 18.51 0.40 -9.08
C GLU A 272 19.11 1.10 -7.85
N ARG A 273 18.40 2.08 -7.28
CA ARG A 273 18.81 2.71 -6.01
C ARG A 273 18.90 1.69 -4.88
N GLY A 274 17.91 0.81 -4.77
CA GLY A 274 17.90 -0.26 -3.78
C GLY A 274 19.11 -1.18 -3.89
N ARG A 275 19.49 -1.61 -5.11
CA ARG A 275 20.70 -2.41 -5.35
C ARG A 275 21.97 -1.65 -5.00
N ALA A 276 22.07 -0.38 -5.37
CA ALA A 276 23.25 0.44 -5.11
C ALA A 276 23.51 0.61 -3.60
N LEU A 277 22.46 0.72 -2.78
CA LEU A 277 22.58 0.80 -1.31
C LEU A 277 22.98 -0.53 -0.65
N LEU A 278 22.81 -1.65 -1.35
CA LEU A 278 23.12 -3.00 -0.85
C LEU A 278 24.47 -3.54 -1.33
N ALA A 279 25.13 -2.86 -2.26
CA ALA A 279 26.45 -3.20 -2.78
C ALA A 279 27.57 -2.73 -1.84
#